data_AF-A0A7W0QG98-F1
#
_entry.id   AF-A0A7W0QG98-F1
#
_cell.length_a   1.000
_cell.length_b   1.000
_cell.length_c   1.000
_cell.angle_alpha   90.00
_cell.angle_beta   90.00
_cell.angle_gamma   90.00
#
_symmetry.space_group_name_H-M   'P 1'
#
loop_
_entity.id
_entity.type
_entity.pdbx_description
1 polymer ?
#
loop_
_entity_poly.entity_id
_entity_poly.type
_entity_poly.pdbx_seq_one_letter_code
_entity_poly.pdbx_strand_id
1 'polypeptide(L)'
;MSSHREAPETSKDAVADNTDVYAFVSPDRPDTVTLIANFIPFQNPAGGPNFYEFGDDVRYRINVDNSGDGVAKDIIYEFRFETTVPNENTFLYNTGPIESIDSPNFNRPQRCTVTEIRGESSTVIGEDLLLPPCNVGLRST
;
A
#
# COMPACT_ATOMS: atom_id res chain seq x y z
N MET A 1 -15.86 12.90 -4.80
CA MET A 1 -14.71 12.31 -4.10
C MET A 1 -15.15 12.09 -2.68
N SER A 2 -15.36 10.83 -2.31
CA SER A 2 -15.53 10.48 -0.89
C SER A 2 -14.16 10.69 -0.26
N SER A 3 -14.00 11.77 0.50
CA SER A 3 -12.77 12.07 1.24
C SER A 3 -13.06 11.72 2.69
N HIS A 4 -12.55 10.59 3.17
CA HIS A 4 -12.71 10.19 4.57
C HIS A 4 -11.78 10.94 5.53
N ARG A 5 -10.96 11.86 4.98
CA ARG A 5 -10.02 12.74 5.70
C ARG A 5 -10.65 13.63 6.78
N GLU A 6 -11.98 13.75 6.82
CA GLU A 6 -12.68 14.49 7.88
C GLU A 6 -12.96 13.63 9.13
N ALA A 7 -12.67 12.32 9.10
CA ALA A 7 -12.75 11.49 10.31
C ALA A 7 -11.57 11.80 11.26
N PRO A 8 -11.81 11.96 12.57
CA PRO A 8 -10.79 12.44 13.51
C PRO A 8 -9.49 11.63 13.54
N GLU A 9 -9.55 10.31 13.33
CA GLU A 9 -8.39 9.42 13.39
C GLU A 9 -7.58 9.41 12.09
N THR A 10 -8.21 9.36 10.92
CA THR A 10 -7.50 9.46 9.62
C THR A 10 -6.91 10.86 9.39
N SER A 11 -7.41 11.89 10.09
CA SER A 11 -6.76 13.21 10.10
C SER A 11 -5.42 13.22 10.84
N LYS A 12 -5.24 12.31 11.81
CA LYS A 12 -4.01 12.17 12.62
C LYS A 12 -3.08 11.10 12.07
N ASP A 13 -3.62 10.12 11.36
CA ASP A 13 -2.90 9.07 10.63
C ASP A 13 -3.33 9.09 9.16
N ALA A 14 -2.69 9.98 8.39
CA ALA A 14 -3.04 10.19 6.99
C ALA A 14 -2.74 8.97 6.10
N VAL A 15 -1.83 8.08 6.52
CA VAL A 15 -1.49 6.88 5.74
C VAL A 15 -2.51 5.76 5.91
N ALA A 16 -3.39 5.86 6.91
CA ALA A 16 -4.55 5.00 7.07
C ALA A 16 -5.80 5.45 6.28
N ASP A 17 -5.74 6.58 5.56
CA ASP A 17 -6.89 7.10 4.80
C ASP A 17 -7.19 6.22 3.57
N ASN A 18 -8.22 5.38 3.67
CA ASN A 18 -8.77 4.61 2.56
C ASN A 18 -9.65 5.51 1.68
N THR A 19 -9.32 5.60 0.40
CA THR A 19 -10.09 6.45 -0.53
C THR A 19 -11.22 5.67 -1.17
N ASP A 20 -10.90 4.51 -1.74
CA ASP A 20 -11.83 3.72 -2.55
C ASP A 20 -11.45 2.23 -2.53
N VAL A 21 -12.46 1.38 -2.71
CA VAL A 21 -12.31 -0.06 -2.98
C VAL A 21 -13.05 -0.41 -4.26
N TYR A 22 -12.39 -1.15 -5.14
CA TYR A 22 -12.95 -1.65 -6.40
C TYR A 22 -13.01 -3.17 -6.38
N ALA A 23 -14.11 -3.71 -6.87
CA ALA A 23 -14.31 -5.15 -7.03
C ALA A 23 -14.95 -5.42 -8.39
N PHE A 24 -14.34 -6.28 -9.20
CA PHE A 24 -14.85 -6.66 -10.51
C PHE A 24 -14.41 -8.07 -10.89
N VAL A 25 -15.16 -8.73 -11.77
CA VAL A 25 -14.78 -10.03 -12.33
C VAL A 25 -13.47 -9.88 -13.12
N SER A 26 -12.47 -10.71 -12.82
CA SER A 26 -11.15 -10.59 -13.43
C SER A 26 -11.23 -10.80 -14.95
N PRO A 27 -10.79 -9.85 -15.79
CA PRO A 27 -10.89 -9.96 -17.25
C PRO A 27 -10.10 -11.13 -17.84
N ASP A 28 -8.98 -11.50 -17.22
CA ASP A 28 -8.08 -12.58 -17.61
C ASP A 28 -8.48 -13.94 -17.01
N ARG A 29 -9.28 -13.92 -15.93
CA ARG A 29 -9.78 -15.10 -15.22
C ARG A 29 -11.23 -14.90 -14.77
N PRO A 30 -12.22 -15.08 -15.66
CA PRO A 30 -13.60 -14.70 -15.39
C PRO A 30 -14.31 -15.47 -14.26
N ASP A 31 -13.69 -16.53 -13.72
CA ASP A 31 -14.13 -17.28 -12.55
C ASP A 31 -13.62 -16.68 -11.22
N THR A 32 -12.81 -15.60 -11.26
CA THR A 32 -12.28 -14.90 -10.09
C THR A 32 -12.75 -13.45 -10.00
N VAL A 33 -12.54 -12.85 -8.82
CA VAL A 33 -12.78 -11.42 -8.56
C VAL A 33 -11.44 -10.74 -8.30
N THR A 34 -11.22 -9.61 -8.96
CA THR A 34 -10.12 -8.70 -8.67
C THR A 34 -10.59 -7.66 -7.65
N LEU A 35 -9.82 -7.52 -6.58
CA LEU A 35 -10.03 -6.52 -5.53
C LEU A 35 -8.87 -5.51 -5.56
N ILE A 36 -9.19 -4.22 -5.50
CA ILE A 36 -8.21 -3.13 -5.43
C ILE A 36 -8.64 -2.19 -4.31
N ALA A 37 -7.71 -1.82 -3.43
CA ALA A 37 -7.93 -0.82 -2.39
C ALA A 37 -6.92 0.31 -2.53
N ASN A 38 -7.42 1.54 -2.60
CA ASN A 38 -6.61 2.74 -2.70
C ASN A 38 -6.52 3.44 -1.35
N PHE A 39 -5.33 3.96 -1.05
CA PHE A 39 -5.03 4.70 0.17
C PHE A 39 -4.21 5.94 -0.18
N ILE A 40 -4.19 6.93 0.71
CA ILE A 40 -3.40 8.15 0.59
C ILE A 40 -3.82 8.98 -0.64
N PRO A 41 -4.88 9.79 -0.54
CA PRO A 41 -5.37 10.57 -1.67
C PRO A 41 -4.40 11.70 -2.07
N PHE A 42 -4.52 12.19 -3.31
CA PHE A 42 -3.85 13.39 -3.82
C PHE A 42 -2.31 13.35 -3.79
N GLN A 43 -1.72 12.27 -4.30
CA GLN A 43 -0.28 12.13 -4.44
C GLN A 43 0.29 13.01 -5.57
N ASN A 44 0.89 14.15 -5.23
CA ASN A 44 1.49 15.09 -6.18
C ASN A 44 3.00 14.78 -6.37
N PRO A 45 3.48 14.62 -7.62
CA PRO A 45 4.89 14.32 -7.91
C PRO A 45 5.89 15.40 -7.46
N ALA A 46 5.45 16.64 -7.23
CA ALA A 46 6.34 17.74 -6.80
C ALA A 46 6.56 17.82 -5.27
N GLY A 47 6.20 16.78 -4.51
CA GLY A 47 6.16 16.79 -3.04
C GLY A 47 7.48 16.52 -2.31
N GLY A 48 8.60 16.38 -3.01
CA GLY A 48 9.89 16.04 -2.41
C GLY A 48 10.35 16.99 -1.29
N PRO A 49 11.27 16.57 -0.41
CA PRO A 49 12.14 15.38 -0.51
C PRO A 49 11.55 14.08 0.06
N ASN A 50 10.35 14.15 0.65
CA ASN A 50 9.61 12.99 1.15
C ASN A 50 8.47 12.69 0.19
N PHE A 51 8.30 11.41 -0.16
CA PHE A 51 7.22 10.97 -1.03
C PHE A 51 6.28 10.03 -0.27
N TYR A 52 5.25 9.57 -0.97
CA TYR A 52 4.15 8.82 -0.37
C TYR A 52 4.55 7.37 -0.13
N GLU A 53 4.35 6.91 1.09
CA GLU A 53 4.65 5.57 1.56
C GLU A 53 3.49 5.05 2.41
N PHE A 54 3.28 3.73 2.43
CA PHE A 54 2.33 3.12 3.35
C PHE A 54 2.89 3.18 4.78
N GLY A 55 2.02 3.20 5.79
CA GLY A 55 2.45 3.20 7.19
C GLY A 55 2.95 1.83 7.62
N ASP A 56 4.11 1.79 8.27
CA ASP A 56 4.69 0.57 8.84
C ASP A 56 3.91 0.07 10.07
N ASP A 57 3.16 0.97 10.72
CA ASP A 57 2.32 0.70 11.91
C ASP A 57 0.84 0.47 11.57
N VAL A 58 0.46 0.60 10.30
CA VAL A 58 -0.92 0.43 9.84
C VAL A 58 -1.18 -1.02 9.42
N ARG A 59 -2.38 -1.51 9.71
CA ARG A 59 -2.88 -2.82 9.28
C ARG A 59 -3.88 -2.65 8.15
N TYR A 60 -3.41 -2.78 6.92
CA TYR A 60 -4.26 -2.68 5.74
C TYR A 60 -4.97 -4.01 5.49
N ARG A 61 -6.31 -4.00 5.41
CA ARG A 61 -7.11 -5.21 5.19
C ARG A 61 -8.21 -5.01 4.18
N ILE A 62 -8.43 -6.03 3.36
CA ILE A 62 -9.67 -6.22 2.61
C ILE A 62 -10.39 -7.41 3.24
N ASN A 63 -11.51 -7.15 3.90
CA ASN A 63 -12.33 -8.19 4.50
C ASN A 63 -13.48 -8.54 3.54
N VAL A 64 -13.62 -9.82 3.23
CA VAL A 64 -14.64 -10.36 2.33
C VAL A 64 -15.61 -11.19 3.16
N ASP A 65 -16.89 -10.81 3.11
CA ASP A 65 -18.02 -11.65 3.50
C ASP A 65 -18.66 -12.19 2.21
N ASN A 66 -18.52 -13.49 1.99
CA ASN A 66 -19.13 -14.18 0.84
C ASN A 66 -20.22 -15.17 1.25
N SER A 67 -20.48 -15.29 2.55
CA SER A 67 -21.58 -16.06 3.11
C SER A 67 -22.86 -15.23 3.28
N GLY A 68 -22.72 -13.90 3.38
CA GLY A 68 -23.82 -12.94 3.53
C GLY A 68 -24.33 -12.81 4.96
N ASP A 69 -23.54 -13.21 5.96
CA ASP A 69 -23.92 -13.16 7.38
C ASP A 69 -23.58 -11.80 8.05
N GLY A 70 -22.92 -10.89 7.33
CA GLY A 70 -22.47 -9.59 7.84
C GLY A 70 -21.20 -9.68 8.68
N VAL A 71 -20.54 -10.83 8.74
CA VAL A 71 -19.33 -11.08 9.50
C VAL A 71 -18.19 -11.36 8.54
N ALA A 72 -17.35 -10.34 8.30
CA ALA A 72 -16.24 -10.41 7.35
C ALA A 72 -15.03 -11.21 7.89
N LYS A 73 -15.25 -12.51 8.18
CA LYS A 73 -14.26 -13.50 8.64
C LYS A 73 -14.01 -14.60 7.61
N ASP A 74 -14.78 -14.63 6.52
CA ASP A 74 -14.69 -15.68 5.52
C ASP A 74 -13.32 -15.66 4.84
N ILE A 75 -12.91 -14.47 4.38
CA ILE A 75 -11.58 -14.23 3.81
C ILE A 75 -11.13 -12.82 4.18
N ILE A 76 -9.92 -12.70 4.72
CA ILE A 76 -9.26 -11.42 4.97
C ILE A 76 -7.91 -11.45 4.24
N TYR A 77 -7.68 -10.45 3.39
CA TYR A 77 -6.35 -10.18 2.85
C TYR A 77 -5.73 -9.05 3.67
N GLU A 78 -4.69 -9.36 4.46
CA GLU A 78 -3.91 -8.41 5.24
C GLU A 78 -2.61 -8.07 4.51
N PHE A 79 -2.32 -6.77 4.40
CA PHE A 79 -1.10 -6.22 3.84
C PHE A 79 -0.33 -5.53 4.95
N ARG A 80 0.95 -5.89 5.10
CA ARG A 80 1.89 -5.23 5.99
C ARG A 80 3.04 -4.67 5.19
N PHE A 81 3.42 -3.43 5.49
CA PHE A 81 4.51 -2.74 4.83
C PHE A 81 5.64 -2.51 5.82
N GLU A 82 6.87 -2.57 5.33
CA GLU A 82 8.07 -2.27 6.09
C GLU A 82 8.97 -1.37 5.24
N THR A 83 9.36 -0.23 5.82
CA THR A 83 10.27 0.73 5.21
C THR A 83 11.68 0.52 5.73
N THR A 84 12.65 0.48 4.81
CA THR A 84 14.08 0.46 5.18
C THR A 84 14.76 1.76 4.76
N VAL A 85 15.84 2.12 5.44
CA VAL A 85 16.66 3.30 5.12
C VAL A 85 18.12 2.86 4.90
N PRO A 86 18.50 2.44 3.68
CA PRO A 86 19.84 1.90 3.39
C PRO A 86 20.99 2.85 3.74
N ASN A 87 20.80 4.17 3.56
CA ASN A 87 21.73 5.21 3.96
C ASN A 87 21.16 6.05 5.10
N GLU A 88 21.46 5.64 6.34
CA GLU A 88 21.01 6.31 7.57
C GLU A 88 21.62 7.72 7.77
N ASN A 89 22.61 8.13 6.98
CA ASN A 89 23.19 9.47 7.05
C ASN A 89 22.26 10.54 6.44
N THR A 90 21.15 10.15 5.82
CA THR A 90 20.19 11.06 5.22
C THR A 90 18.77 10.53 5.32
N PHE A 91 17.80 11.43 5.50
CA PHE A 91 16.38 11.10 5.50
C PHE A 91 15.76 11.16 4.09
N LEU A 92 16.51 11.63 3.09
CA LEU A 92 16.02 11.82 1.73
C LEU A 92 15.50 10.51 1.14
N TYR A 93 14.40 10.60 0.38
CA TYR A 93 13.84 9.46 -0.36
C TYR A 93 14.84 8.85 -1.36
N ASN A 94 15.60 9.72 -2.03
CA ASN A 94 16.63 9.31 -2.98
C ASN A 94 17.85 10.23 -2.91
N THR A 95 19.03 9.68 -3.18
CA THR A 95 20.30 10.43 -3.21
C THR A 95 20.77 10.78 -4.63
N GLY A 96 19.95 10.44 -5.62
CA GLY A 96 20.18 10.63 -7.05
C GLY A 96 19.07 9.97 -7.86
N PRO A 97 19.17 9.90 -9.20
CA PRO A 97 18.16 9.27 -10.03
C PRO A 97 17.93 7.77 -9.68
N ILE A 98 16.68 7.35 -9.64
CA ILE A 98 16.28 5.94 -9.49
C ILE A 98 15.97 5.39 -10.89
N GLU A 99 16.91 4.64 -11.46
CA GLU A 99 16.78 4.08 -12.82
C GLU A 99 16.15 2.68 -12.82
N SER A 100 16.15 2.01 -11.67
CA SER A 100 15.62 0.66 -11.45
C SER A 100 15.21 0.46 -9.99
N ILE A 101 14.47 -0.61 -9.73
CA ILE A 101 13.95 -0.91 -8.38
C ILE A 101 15.06 -1.24 -7.36
N ASP A 102 16.23 -1.66 -7.84
CA ASP A 102 17.44 -1.99 -7.09
C ASP A 102 18.49 -0.86 -7.09
N SER A 103 18.11 0.34 -7.57
CA SER A 103 19.03 1.48 -7.63
C SER A 103 19.63 1.78 -6.25
N PRO A 104 20.95 1.98 -6.14
CA PRO A 104 21.58 2.38 -4.87
C PRO A 104 21.15 3.78 -4.43
N ASN A 105 20.55 4.56 -5.33
CA ASN A 105 19.99 5.87 -4.99
C ASN A 105 18.62 5.79 -4.33
N PHE A 106 17.95 4.63 -4.30
CA PHE A 106 16.64 4.48 -3.66
C PHE A 106 16.82 4.23 -2.16
N ASN A 107 16.56 5.27 -1.35
CA ASN A 107 16.91 5.29 0.07
C ASN A 107 15.71 5.07 1.01
N ARG A 108 14.50 4.88 0.46
CA ARG A 108 13.30 4.50 1.23
C ARG A 108 12.48 3.39 0.55
N PRO A 109 13.08 2.23 0.22
CA PRO A 109 12.31 1.11 -0.32
C PRO A 109 11.36 0.53 0.73
N GLN A 110 10.12 0.24 0.29
CA GLN A 110 9.13 -0.47 1.08
C GLN A 110 8.92 -1.88 0.56
N ARG A 111 8.76 -2.85 1.46
CA ARG A 111 8.41 -4.23 1.14
C ARG A 111 7.05 -4.57 1.71
N CYS A 112 6.29 -5.40 1.01
CA CYS A 112 4.98 -5.83 1.42
C CYS A 112 4.92 -7.34 1.64
N THR A 113 4.26 -7.73 2.73
CA THR A 113 3.82 -9.11 2.98
C THR A 113 2.30 -9.15 2.93
N VAL A 114 1.78 -10.11 2.16
CA VAL A 114 0.34 -10.36 1.98
C VAL A 114 -0.02 -11.67 2.65
N THR A 115 -0.93 -11.60 3.60
CA THR A 115 -1.44 -12.76 4.36
C THR A 115 -2.92 -12.95 4.07
N GLU A 116 -3.30 -14.16 3.67
CA GLU A 116 -4.69 -14.59 3.61
C GLU A 116 -5.08 -15.24 4.94
N ILE A 117 -6.17 -14.78 5.54
CA ILE A 117 -6.74 -15.33 6.76
C ILE A 117 -8.14 -15.84 6.45
N ARG A 118 -8.44 -17.09 6.80
CA ARG A 118 -9.75 -17.74 6.64
C ARG A 118 -10.14 -18.40 7.95
N GLY A 119 -11.11 -17.83 8.66
CA GLY A 119 -11.44 -18.26 10.01
C GLY A 119 -10.22 -18.20 10.94
N GLU A 120 -9.78 -19.35 11.46
CA GLU A 120 -8.59 -19.45 12.32
C GLU A 120 -7.29 -19.74 11.56
N SER A 121 -7.37 -20.02 10.25
CA SER A 121 -6.20 -20.29 9.43
C SER A 121 -5.61 -18.98 8.89
N SER A 122 -4.28 -18.90 8.88
CA SER A 122 -3.51 -17.78 8.33
C SER A 122 -2.39 -18.33 7.45
N THR A 123 -2.28 -17.83 6.22
CA THR A 123 -1.29 -18.25 5.24
C THR A 123 -0.67 -17.03 4.57
N VAL A 124 0.66 -16.94 4.57
CA VAL A 124 1.37 -15.93 3.77
C VAL A 124 1.31 -16.33 2.29
N ILE A 125 0.71 -15.48 1.47
CA ILE A 125 0.52 -15.72 0.02
C ILE A 125 1.45 -14.87 -0.85
N GLY A 126 2.14 -13.90 -0.24
CA GLY A 126 3.21 -13.13 -0.84
C GLY A 126 4.08 -12.53 0.25
N GLU A 127 5.40 -12.56 0.07
CA GLU A 127 6.37 -12.06 1.04
C GLU A 127 7.47 -11.31 0.29
N ASP A 128 8.09 -10.34 0.97
CA ASP A 128 9.21 -9.56 0.45
C ASP A 128 8.91 -8.84 -0.88
N LEU A 129 7.65 -8.48 -1.12
CA LEU A 129 7.21 -7.84 -2.36
C LEU A 129 7.66 -6.38 -2.36
N LEU A 130 8.69 -6.09 -3.15
CA LEU A 130 9.25 -4.74 -3.24
C LEU A 130 8.29 -3.79 -3.97
N LEU A 131 7.98 -2.65 -3.33
CA LEU A 131 7.15 -1.62 -3.92
C LEU A 131 7.95 -0.83 -4.97
N PRO A 132 7.32 -0.46 -6.10
CA PRO A 132 7.95 0.42 -7.07
C PRO A 132 8.16 1.81 -6.46
N PRO A 133 9.22 2.54 -6.89
CA PRO A 133 9.44 3.90 -6.44
C PRO A 133 8.33 4.85 -6.91
N CYS A 134 8.13 5.94 -6.19
CA CYS A 134 7.19 6.98 -6.57
C CYS A 134 7.57 7.57 -7.93
N ASN A 135 6.60 7.71 -8.83
CA ASN A 135 6.81 8.39 -10.09
C ASN A 135 6.74 9.92 -9.88
N VAL A 136 7.91 10.52 -9.74
CA VAL A 136 8.11 11.96 -9.47
C VAL A 136 8.16 12.81 -10.75
N GLY A 137 7.94 12.20 -11.92
CA GLY A 137 7.99 12.85 -13.22
C GLY A 137 9.40 13.26 -13.68
N LEU A 138 9.49 13.80 -14.89
CA LEU A 138 10.74 14.15 -15.59
C LEU A 138 11.58 15.26 -14.93
N ARG A 139 11.05 15.93 -13.89
CA ARG A 139 11.65 17.14 -13.31
C ARG A 139 12.22 16.97 -11.90
N SER A 140 12.41 15.73 -11.44
CA SER A 140 13.29 15.51 -10.28
C SER A 140 14.74 15.70 -10.71
N THR A 141 15.31 16.85 -10.35
CA THR A 141 16.74 17.17 -10.49
C THR A 141 17.51 16.70 -9.28
#